data_AF-A0A3P9PTM4-F1
#
_entry.id   AF-A0A3P9PTM4-F1
#
_cell.length_a   1.000
_cell.length_b   1.000
_cell.length_c   1.000
_cell.angle_alpha   90.00
_cell.angle_beta   90.00
_cell.angle_gamma   90.00
#
_symmetry.space_group_name_H-M   'P 1'
#
loop_
_entity.id
_entity.type
_entity.pdbx_description
1 polymer ?
#
loop_
_entity_poly.entity_id
_entity_poly.type
_entity_poly.pdbx_seq_one_letter_code
_entity_poly.pdbx_strand_id
1 'polypeptide(L)'
;MMLRRPKPTDSEADLLREQERFLTSGAPSAASMVRRPDKRRGEAGDAEGADNLPDQLPSLTPAPPKKSRFKASRVTFEDEDAGERLDRHDTHISAVLSRIVERDTSCAQISLPAVTGLAFPKVLHRSETSSQPEKLEWMRDLPSPRKKGTKQVINVLH
;
A
#
# COMPACT_ATOMS: atom_id res chain seq x y z
N MET A 1 -5.65 -31.54 14.03
CA MET A 1 -6.98 -31.05 13.61
C MET A 1 -6.80 -29.67 13.00
N MET A 2 -7.17 -29.47 11.73
CA MET A 2 -7.14 -28.14 11.11
C MET A 2 -8.46 -27.44 11.42
N LEU A 3 -8.40 -26.26 12.06
CA LEU A 3 -9.60 -25.46 12.37
C LEU A 3 -10.34 -25.11 11.08
N ARG A 4 -11.66 -25.28 11.08
CA ARG A 4 -12.49 -24.88 9.94
C ARG A 4 -12.44 -23.35 9.85
N ARG A 5 -12.47 -22.81 8.63
CA ARG A 5 -12.72 -21.38 8.45
C ARG A 5 -14.12 -21.05 9.01
N PRO A 6 -14.24 -20.03 9.89
CA PRO A 6 -15.54 -19.52 10.32
C PRO A 6 -16.45 -19.21 9.13
N LYS A 7 -17.70 -19.66 9.19
CA LYS A 7 -18.72 -19.33 8.18
C LYS A 7 -19.41 -18.02 8.57
N PRO A 8 -19.99 -17.27 7.61
CA PRO A 8 -20.74 -16.05 7.90
C PRO A 8 -21.96 -16.26 8.82
N THR A 9 -22.43 -17.50 8.94
CA THR A 9 -23.56 -17.90 9.80
C THR A 9 -23.15 -18.22 11.24
N ASP A 10 -21.85 -18.33 11.52
CA ASP A 10 -21.35 -18.68 12.85
C ASP A 10 -21.46 -17.42 13.76
N SER A 11 -22.08 -17.56 14.92
CA SER A 11 -22.24 -16.45 15.86
C SER A 11 -20.97 -16.22 16.69
N GLU A 12 -20.79 -15.03 17.26
CA GLU A 12 -19.62 -14.70 18.11
C GLU A 12 -19.41 -15.74 19.22
N ALA A 13 -20.49 -16.18 19.86
CA ALA A 13 -20.44 -17.20 20.91
C ALA A 13 -19.88 -18.54 20.39
N ASP A 14 -20.14 -18.91 19.14
CA ASP A 14 -19.65 -20.14 18.54
C ASP A 14 -18.15 -20.07 18.26
N LEU A 15 -17.68 -18.90 17.80
CA LEU A 15 -16.26 -18.63 17.55
C LEU A 15 -15.44 -18.68 18.83
N LEU A 16 -15.95 -18.08 19.92
CA LEU A 16 -15.27 -18.08 21.23
C LEU A 16 -15.13 -19.50 21.80
N ARG A 17 -16.18 -20.33 21.68
CA ARG A 17 -16.12 -21.74 22.11
C ARG A 17 -15.14 -22.56 21.27
N GLU A 18 -14.98 -22.26 19.98
CA GLU A 18 -13.96 -22.91 19.16
C GLU A 18 -12.53 -22.47 19.53
N GLN A 19 -12.33 -21.19 19.83
CA GLN A 19 -11.06 -20.68 20.30
C GLN A 19 -10.63 -21.30 21.64
N GLU A 20 -11.54 -21.40 22.60
CA GLU A 20 -11.26 -22.03 23.90
C GLU A 20 -10.89 -23.51 23.73
N ARG A 21 -11.61 -24.24 22.87
CA ARG A 21 -11.27 -25.62 22.52
C ARG A 21 -9.88 -25.71 21.88
N PHE A 22 -9.50 -24.76 21.03
CA PHE A 22 -8.17 -24.73 20.43
C PHE A 22 -7.07 -24.55 21.49
N LEU A 23 -7.22 -23.57 22.38
CA LEU A 23 -6.28 -23.32 23.48
C LEU A 23 -6.15 -24.52 24.41
N THR A 24 -7.27 -25.15 24.76
CA THR A 24 -7.31 -26.31 25.66
C THR A 24 -6.70 -27.55 25.01
N SER A 25 -6.87 -27.71 23.69
CA SER A 25 -6.33 -28.86 22.96
C SER A 25 -4.80 -28.88 22.86
N GLY A 26 -4.12 -27.79 23.24
CA GLY A 26 -2.65 -27.70 23.20
C GLY A 26 -2.07 -27.84 21.80
N ALA A 27 -2.88 -27.64 20.75
CA ALA A 27 -2.45 -27.82 19.38
C ALA A 27 -1.29 -26.84 19.07
N PRO A 28 -0.24 -27.30 18.36
CA PRO A 28 0.88 -26.44 18.03
C PRO A 28 0.40 -25.27 17.18
N SER A 29 0.73 -24.04 17.61
CA SER A 29 0.40 -22.84 16.84
C SER A 29 1.03 -22.91 15.45
N ALA A 30 0.22 -22.74 14.40
CA ALA A 30 0.69 -22.74 13.02
C ALA A 30 1.60 -21.54 12.70
N ALA A 31 1.59 -20.51 13.56
CA ALA A 31 2.44 -19.33 13.42
C ALA A 31 3.11 -19.00 14.78
N SER A 32 4.43 -18.82 14.76
CA SER A 32 5.19 -18.31 15.90
C SER A 32 5.52 -16.84 15.68
N MET A 33 5.11 -15.97 16.62
CA MET A 33 5.51 -14.57 16.59
C MET A 33 6.93 -14.44 17.15
N VAL A 34 7.94 -14.54 16.28
CA VAL A 34 9.33 -14.27 16.64
C VAL A 34 9.52 -12.76 16.72
N ARG A 35 9.71 -12.23 17.93
CA ARG A 35 10.22 -10.86 18.13
C ARG A 35 11.66 -10.85 17.63
N ARG A 36 11.88 -10.33 16.42
CA ARG A 36 13.24 -10.14 15.91
C ARG A 36 13.98 -9.16 16.83
N PRO A 37 15.16 -9.54 17.36
CA PRO A 37 16.06 -8.58 17.97
C PRO A 37 16.40 -7.50 16.93
N ASP A 38 16.15 -6.24 17.28
CA ASP A 38 16.45 -5.10 16.43
C ASP A 38 17.97 -5.01 16.20
N LYS A 39 18.41 -5.16 14.94
CA LYS A 39 19.82 -5.14 14.53
C LYS A 39 20.46 -3.75 14.57
N ARG A 40 19.82 -2.74 15.17
CA ARG A 40 20.41 -1.43 15.42
C ARG A 40 21.43 -1.39 16.56
N ARG A 41 21.64 -2.49 17.29
CA ARG A 41 22.78 -2.63 18.21
C ARG A 41 23.92 -3.32 17.47
N GLY A 42 24.93 -2.52 17.11
CA GLY A 42 26.01 -2.88 16.20
C GLY A 42 26.81 -4.13 16.61
N GLU A 43 27.22 -4.84 15.56
CA GLU A 43 28.29 -5.84 15.51
C GLU A 43 29.62 -5.28 16.02
N ALA A 44 30.41 -6.14 16.64
CA ALA A 44 31.87 -6.03 16.70
C ALA A 44 32.45 -7.45 16.80
N GLY A 45 33.24 -7.81 15.79
CA GLY A 45 33.83 -9.14 15.65
C GLY A 45 34.99 -9.44 16.59
N ASP A 46 35.23 -10.75 16.67
CA ASP A 46 36.48 -11.51 16.82
C ASP A 46 37.55 -11.11 17.85
N ALA A 47 37.78 -12.01 18.82
CA ALA A 47 39.09 -12.62 19.18
C ALA A 47 39.09 -13.09 20.66
N GLU A 48 39.27 -14.40 20.83
CA GLU A 48 40.16 -15.07 21.82
C GLU A 48 40.23 -14.52 23.27
N GLY A 49 39.88 -15.35 24.25
CA GLY A 49 40.32 -15.16 25.65
C GLY A 49 39.29 -15.56 26.70
N ALA A 50 39.33 -16.83 27.11
CA ALA A 50 38.73 -17.25 28.37
C ALA A 50 39.47 -16.61 29.56
N ASP A 51 38.74 -16.51 30.67
CA ASP A 51 39.17 -16.19 32.04
C ASP A 51 39.11 -14.73 32.51
N ASN A 52 38.29 -14.57 33.56
CA ASN A 52 38.03 -13.41 34.43
C ASN A 52 36.81 -12.54 34.09
N LEU A 53 35.61 -13.11 34.26
CA LEU A 53 34.41 -12.31 34.53
C LEU A 53 34.16 -12.30 36.05
N PRO A 54 34.01 -11.15 36.72
CA PRO A 54 33.72 -11.11 38.16
C PRO A 54 32.32 -11.67 38.40
N ASP A 55 32.18 -12.59 39.37
CA ASP A 55 30.94 -13.30 39.75
C ASP A 55 29.82 -12.41 40.31
N GLN A 56 29.97 -11.08 40.27
CA GLN A 56 29.01 -10.16 40.85
C GLN A 56 28.25 -9.40 39.76
N LEU A 57 27.01 -9.83 39.51
CA LEU A 57 26.06 -9.12 38.66
C LEU A 57 25.84 -7.69 39.20
N PRO A 58 25.92 -6.64 38.37
CA PRO A 58 25.65 -5.28 38.84
C PRO A 58 24.19 -5.15 39.29
N SER A 59 23.99 -4.61 40.48
CA SER A 59 22.67 -4.40 41.08
C SER A 59 21.77 -3.57 40.15
N LEU A 60 20.72 -4.21 39.62
CA LEU A 60 19.71 -3.61 38.76
C LEU A 60 18.72 -2.79 39.58
N THR A 61 19.11 -1.62 40.06
CA THR A 61 18.11 -0.63 40.48
C THR A 61 17.59 0.09 39.24
N PRO A 62 16.26 0.15 39.01
CA PRO A 62 15.70 0.81 37.84
C PRO A 62 16.12 2.28 37.79
N ALA A 63 16.60 2.71 36.63
CA ALA A 63 17.01 4.08 36.42
C ALA A 63 15.84 5.06 36.66
N PRO A 64 16.09 6.26 37.20
CA PRO A 64 15.03 7.24 37.44
C PRO A 64 14.27 7.54 36.15
N PRO A 65 12.93 7.65 36.19
CA PRO A 65 12.14 7.89 35.00
C PRO A 65 12.56 9.21 34.36
N LYS A 66 13.03 9.13 33.10
CA LYS A 66 13.43 10.30 32.32
C LYS A 66 12.21 11.22 32.18
N LYS A 67 12.33 12.48 32.62
CA LYS A 67 11.33 13.53 32.39
C LYS A 67 11.22 13.77 30.88
N SER A 68 10.27 13.08 30.28
CA SER A 68 10.02 13.12 28.85
C SER A 68 9.31 14.41 28.47
N ARG A 69 9.98 15.24 27.69
CA ARG A 69 9.49 16.56 27.23
C ARG A 69 8.62 16.44 25.98
N PHE A 70 7.97 15.29 25.76
CA PHE A 70 6.94 15.20 24.73
C PHE A 70 5.82 16.14 25.16
N LYS A 71 5.75 17.30 24.50
CA LYS A 71 4.54 18.11 24.54
C LYS A 71 3.41 17.15 24.15
N ALA A 72 2.44 17.00 25.04
CA ALA A 72 1.16 16.42 24.72
C ALA A 72 0.50 17.35 23.69
N SER A 73 0.93 17.27 22.43
CA SER A 73 0.15 17.75 21.30
C SER A 73 -1.06 16.82 21.26
N ARG A 74 -2.05 17.18 22.08
CA ARG A 74 -3.32 16.50 22.13
C ARG A 74 -4.01 16.87 20.83
N VAL A 75 -4.08 15.93 19.90
CA VAL A 75 -4.82 16.08 18.65
C VAL A 75 -6.27 16.39 19.04
N THR A 76 -6.70 17.62 18.78
CA THR A 76 -8.09 18.02 18.88
C THR A 76 -8.72 17.77 17.53
N PHE A 77 -9.74 16.93 17.50
CA PHE A 77 -10.61 16.81 16.33
C PHE A 77 -11.69 17.87 16.50
N GLU A 78 -11.73 18.84 15.58
CA GLU A 78 -12.89 19.71 15.43
C GLU A 78 -14.08 18.84 15.01
N ASP A 79 -15.27 19.11 15.54
CA ASP A 79 -16.53 18.41 15.20
C ASP A 79 -17.06 18.84 13.82
N GLU A 80 -16.16 19.22 12.91
CA GLU A 80 -16.52 19.67 11.58
C GLU A 80 -16.89 18.45 10.73
N ASP A 81 -18.05 18.50 10.06
CA ASP A 81 -18.52 17.42 9.21
C ASP A 81 -17.49 17.14 8.10
N ALA A 82 -17.07 15.88 8.01
CA ALA A 82 -16.04 15.49 7.05
C ALA A 82 -16.51 15.69 5.59
N GLY A 83 -17.82 15.63 5.34
CA GLY A 83 -18.44 15.87 4.04
C GLY A 83 -18.36 17.34 3.63
N GLU A 84 -18.76 18.25 4.51
CA GLU A 84 -18.66 19.71 4.26
C GLU A 84 -17.21 20.16 4.04
N ARG A 85 -16.28 19.58 4.82
CA ARG A 85 -14.85 19.89 4.67
C ARG A 85 -14.32 19.41 3.32
N LEU A 86 -14.78 18.26 2.84
CA LEU A 86 -14.44 17.75 1.52
C LEU A 86 -15.00 18.66 0.43
N ASP A 87 -16.29 19.00 0.47
CA ASP A 87 -16.96 19.81 -0.55
C ASP A 87 -16.29 21.19 -0.74
N ARG A 88 -15.86 21.82 0.36
CA ARG A 88 -15.11 23.09 0.33
C ARG A 88 -13.78 22.98 -0.44
N HIS A 89 -13.12 21.85 -0.34
CA HIS A 89 -11.81 21.62 -0.95
C HIS A 89 -11.90 21.00 -2.35
N ASP A 90 -13.01 20.33 -2.67
CA ASP A 90 -13.16 19.51 -3.88
C ASP A 90 -13.75 20.25 -5.10
N THR A 91 -13.46 21.55 -5.19
CA THR A 91 -13.96 22.45 -6.25
C THR A 91 -13.70 21.92 -7.67
N HIS A 92 -12.55 21.32 -7.91
CA HIS A 92 -12.14 20.81 -9.22
C HIS A 92 -12.79 19.47 -9.56
N ILE A 93 -12.98 18.59 -8.57
CA ILE A 93 -13.65 17.31 -8.77
C ILE A 93 -15.13 17.57 -9.06
N SER A 94 -15.82 18.37 -8.25
CA SER A 94 -17.22 18.76 -8.50
C SER A 94 -17.41 19.46 -9.86
N ALA A 95 -16.47 20.31 -10.28
CA ALA A 95 -16.50 20.95 -11.60
C ALA A 95 -16.30 19.97 -12.77
N VAL A 96 -15.51 18.91 -12.60
CA VAL A 96 -15.33 17.88 -13.63
C VAL A 96 -16.54 16.95 -13.65
N LEU A 97 -16.98 16.48 -12.48
CA LEU A 97 -18.10 15.54 -12.35
C LEU A 97 -19.42 16.14 -12.85
N SER A 98 -19.66 17.43 -12.64
CA SER A 98 -20.84 18.14 -13.19
C SER A 98 -20.84 18.23 -14.73
N ARG A 99 -19.70 18.02 -15.37
CA ARG A 99 -19.55 18.02 -16.83
C ARG A 99 -19.62 16.61 -17.44
N ILE A 100 -19.58 15.56 -16.63
CA ILE A 100 -19.70 14.19 -17.13
C ILE A 100 -21.17 13.96 -17.53
N VAL A 101 -21.38 13.66 -18.81
CA VAL A 101 -22.67 13.23 -19.33
C VAL A 101 -22.58 11.73 -19.60
N GLU A 102 -23.54 10.97 -19.07
CA GLU A 102 -23.65 9.54 -19.38
C GLU A 102 -23.94 9.38 -20.88
N ARG A 103 -23.06 8.66 -21.56
CA ARG A 103 -23.25 8.31 -22.97
C ARG A 103 -24.12 7.06 -23.04
N ASP A 104 -25.21 7.11 -23.80
CA ASP A 104 -25.99 5.91 -24.09
C ASP A 104 -25.14 4.90 -24.88
N THR A 105 -24.97 3.71 -24.31
CA THR A 105 -24.19 2.61 -24.87
C THR A 105 -25.06 1.44 -25.32
N SER A 106 -26.39 1.58 -25.30
CA SER A 106 -27.34 0.52 -25.67
C SER A 106 -27.13 -0.03 -27.09
N CYS A 107 -26.69 0.81 -28.02
CA CYS A 107 -26.42 0.47 -29.42
C CYS A 107 -24.92 0.41 -29.78
N ALA A 108 -24.03 0.54 -28.79
CA ALA A 108 -22.59 0.49 -29.05
C ALA A 108 -22.17 -0.96 -29.39
N GLN A 109 -21.61 -1.17 -30.59
CA GLN A 109 -21.08 -2.47 -30.98
C GLN A 109 -19.85 -2.79 -30.13
N ILE A 110 -19.87 -3.93 -29.43
CA ILE A 110 -18.71 -4.43 -28.69
C ILE A 110 -17.85 -5.30 -29.61
N SER A 111 -16.54 -5.06 -29.60
CA SER A 111 -15.56 -5.94 -30.24
C SER A 111 -15.05 -6.94 -29.21
N LEU A 112 -15.41 -8.20 -29.39
CA LEU A 112 -14.87 -9.28 -28.56
C LEU A 112 -13.56 -9.78 -29.16
N PRO A 113 -12.53 -10.04 -28.35
CA PRO A 113 -11.32 -10.71 -28.82
C PRO A 113 -11.68 -12.04 -29.49
N ALA A 114 -11.01 -12.36 -30.59
CA ALA A 114 -11.15 -13.67 -31.20
C ALA A 114 -10.78 -14.75 -30.17
N VAL A 115 -11.64 -15.76 -30.01
CA VAL A 115 -11.36 -16.89 -29.12
C VAL A 115 -10.18 -17.66 -29.70
N THR A 116 -9.02 -17.52 -29.07
CA THR A 116 -7.81 -18.27 -29.45
C THR A 116 -7.78 -19.58 -28.68
N GLY A 117 -7.50 -20.71 -29.33
CA GLY A 117 -7.32 -22.02 -28.68
C GLY A 117 -6.01 -22.16 -27.87
N LEU A 118 -5.37 -21.04 -27.53
CA LEU A 118 -4.12 -20.97 -26.78
C LEU A 118 -4.44 -20.59 -25.32
N ALA A 119 -3.64 -21.10 -24.38
CA ALA A 119 -3.80 -20.77 -22.96
C ALA A 119 -3.56 -19.29 -22.66
N PHE A 120 -2.70 -18.64 -23.45
CA PHE A 120 -2.38 -17.22 -23.33
C PHE A 120 -2.32 -16.55 -24.71
N PRO A 121 -2.88 -15.34 -24.87
CA PRO A 121 -2.72 -14.55 -26.08
C PRO A 121 -1.24 -14.25 -26.37
N LYS A 122 -0.88 -14.10 -27.65
CA LYS A 122 0.47 -13.69 -28.04
C LYS A 122 0.79 -12.31 -27.46
N VAL A 123 1.92 -12.20 -26.76
CA VAL A 123 2.43 -10.92 -26.26
C VAL A 123 2.89 -10.08 -27.44
N LEU A 124 2.27 -8.92 -27.65
CA LEU A 124 2.71 -7.91 -28.61
C LEU A 124 3.47 -6.82 -27.86
N HIS A 125 4.70 -6.54 -28.27
CA HIS A 125 5.47 -5.45 -27.68
C HIS A 125 5.00 -4.10 -28.25
N ARG A 126 5.04 -3.04 -27.45
CA ARG A 126 4.55 -1.69 -27.83
C ARG A 126 5.19 -1.12 -29.12
N SER A 127 6.36 -1.61 -29.52
CA SER A 127 7.03 -1.26 -30.77
C SER A 127 6.46 -1.94 -32.01
N GLU A 128 5.63 -2.97 -31.84
CA GLU A 128 5.07 -3.79 -32.93
C GLU A 128 3.67 -3.33 -33.36
N THR A 129 3.01 -2.45 -32.59
CA THR A 129 1.70 -1.91 -32.98
C THR A 129 1.89 -0.78 -33.99
N SER A 130 1.74 -1.09 -35.28
CA SER A 130 1.61 -0.07 -36.34
C SER A 130 0.54 0.95 -35.96
N SER A 131 0.83 2.23 -36.19
CA SER A 131 -0.03 3.39 -35.89
C SER A 131 -1.51 3.14 -36.17
N GLN A 132 -2.29 2.94 -35.11
CA GLN A 132 -3.75 2.80 -35.17
C GLN A 132 -4.41 4.16 -35.48
N PRO A 133 -5.31 4.25 -36.48
CA PRO A 133 -6.00 5.49 -36.85
C PRO A 133 -6.91 6.02 -35.73
N GLU A 134 -7.51 5.15 -34.92
CA GLU A 134 -8.32 5.56 -33.74
C GLU A 134 -7.51 6.39 -32.74
N LYS A 135 -6.20 6.13 -32.62
CA LYS A 135 -5.34 6.92 -31.73
C LYS A 135 -5.26 8.38 -32.18
N LEU A 136 -5.46 8.67 -33.46
CA LEU A 136 -5.49 10.03 -33.99
C LEU A 136 -6.86 10.69 -33.85
N GLU A 137 -7.95 9.92 -33.71
CA GLU A 137 -9.31 10.46 -33.65
C GLU A 137 -9.56 11.21 -32.32
N TRP A 138 -9.28 10.60 -31.18
CA TRP A 138 -9.39 11.26 -29.88
C TRP A 138 -8.37 12.41 -29.70
N MET A 139 -7.26 12.38 -30.45
CA MET A 139 -6.26 13.46 -30.44
C MET A 139 -6.74 14.74 -31.14
N ARG A 140 -7.84 14.68 -31.93
CA ARG A 140 -8.42 15.85 -32.58
C ARG A 140 -9.12 16.79 -31.59
N ASP A 141 -9.69 16.22 -30.54
CA ASP A 141 -10.44 16.98 -29.54
C ASP A 141 -9.56 17.50 -28.39
N LEU A 142 -8.27 17.14 -28.38
CA LEU A 142 -7.32 17.70 -27.41
C LEU A 142 -6.90 19.12 -27.79
N PRO A 143 -6.84 20.04 -26.82
CA PRO A 143 -6.28 21.37 -27.05
C PRO A 143 -4.82 21.26 -27.51
N SER A 144 -4.46 22.09 -28.49
CA SER A 144 -3.11 22.12 -29.06
C SER A 144 -2.04 22.21 -27.96
N PRO A 145 -1.01 21.33 -27.98
CA PRO A 145 0.03 21.38 -26.97
C PRO A 145 0.73 22.74 -27.01
N ARG A 146 0.92 23.35 -25.83
CA ARG A 146 1.60 24.64 -25.70
C ARG A 146 3.06 24.48 -26.11
N LYS A 147 3.45 25.12 -27.20
CA LYS A 147 4.84 25.17 -27.68
C LYS A 147 5.70 25.90 -26.63
N LYS A 148 6.46 25.15 -25.82
CA LYS A 148 7.55 25.72 -25.01
C LYS A 148 8.78 25.78 -25.91
N GLY A 149 9.23 26.98 -26.24
CA GLY A 149 10.45 27.17 -27.04
C GLY A 149 11.66 26.64 -26.30
N THR A 150 12.27 25.58 -26.81
CA THR A 150 13.60 25.14 -26.38
C THR A 150 14.63 26.05 -27.06
N LYS A 151 15.35 26.86 -26.27
CA LYS A 151 16.52 27.59 -26.76
C LYS A 151 17.62 26.55 -27.04
N GLN A 152 17.92 26.35 -28.31
CA GLN A 152 19.09 25.59 -28.75
C GLN A 152 20.33 26.37 -28.30
N VAL A 153 21.09 25.84 -27.34
CA VAL A 153 22.43 26.36 -27.02
C VAL A 153 23.41 25.63 -27.95
N ILE A 154 23.86 26.34 -28.98
CA ILE A 154 24.87 25.84 -29.90
C ILE A 154 26.23 26.00 -29.19
N ASN A 155 26.79 24.90 -28.69
CA ASN A 155 28.20 24.88 -28.29
C ASN A 155 29.04 24.74 -29.57
N VAL A 156 29.63 25.85 -30.01
CA VAL A 156 30.75 25.85 -30.95
C VAL A 156 32.02 25.66 -30.12
N LEU A 157 32.63 24.48 -30.19
CA LEU A 157 34.02 24.31 -29.75
C LEU A 157 34.94 24.85 -30.86
N HIS A 158 35.86 25.74 -30.48
CA HIS A 158 37.10 26.02 -31.21
C HIS A 158 38.24 25.27 -30.51
#